data_AF-A0A2D6KBT2-F1
#
_entry.id   AF-A0A2D6KBT2-F1
#
_cell.length_a   1.000
_cell.length_b   1.000
_cell.length_c   1.000
_cell.angle_alpha   90.00
_cell.angle_beta   90.00
_cell.angle_gamma   90.00
#
_symmetry.space_group_name_H-M   'P 1'
#
loop_
_entity.id
_entity.type
_entity.pdbx_description
1 polymer ?
#
loop_
_entity_poly.entity_id
_entity_poly.type
_entity_poly.pdbx_seq_one_letter_code
_entity_poly.pdbx_strand_id
1 'polypeptide(L)' 'MSEKEELIKQMIEMQKKFSDYEHQDGVEAKDYFVPEAGHPLDGYRQQYAALARRVIDIAHEEKGTEI' A
#
# COMPACT_ATOMS: atom_id res chain seq x y z
N MET A 1 -6.62 7.48 -17.54
CA MET A 1 -6.73 7.25 -16.09
C MET A 1 -6.19 8.46 -15.37
N SER A 2 -6.84 8.90 -14.30
CA SER A 2 -6.31 9.95 -13.42
C SER A 2 -5.17 9.40 -12.56
N GLU A 3 -4.33 10.28 -12.00
CA GLU A 3 -3.28 9.87 -11.05
C GLU A 3 -3.87 9.06 -9.88
N LYS A 4 -5.02 9.51 -9.36
CA LYS A 4 -5.75 8.84 -8.27
C LYS A 4 -6.16 7.41 -8.63
N GLU A 5 -6.68 7.20 -9.84
CA GLU A 5 -7.06 5.86 -10.32
C GLU A 5 -5.86 4.93 -10.42
N GLU A 6 -4.73 5.42 -10.92
CA GLU A 6 -3.50 4.63 -11.04
C GLU A 6 -2.92 4.26 -9.66
N LEU A 7 -2.93 5.20 -8.71
CA LEU A 7 -2.50 4.93 -7.33
C LEU A 7 -3.41 3.91 -6.64
N ILE A 8 -4.73 4.03 -6.79
CA ILE A 8 -5.70 3.06 -6.25
C ILE A 8 -5.46 1.68 -6.87
N LYS A 9 -5.19 1.61 -8.18
CA LYS A 9 -4.88 0.36 -8.86
C LYS A 9 -3.61 -0.29 -8.29
N GLN A 10 -2.53 0.48 -8.09
CA GLN A 10 -1.30 -0.01 -7.46
C GLN A 10 -1.56 -0.53 -6.03
N MET A 11 -2.35 0.19 -5.24
CA MET A 11 -2.72 -0.26 -3.89
C MET A 11 -3.50 -1.58 -3.92
N ILE A 12 -4.43 -1.76 -4.87
CA ILE A 12 -5.17 -3.01 -5.05
C ILE A 12 -4.23 -4.15 -5.46
N GLU A 13 -3.29 -3.91 -6.37
CA GLU A 13 -2.30 -4.92 -6.77
C GLU A 13 -1.39 -5.32 -5.62
N MET A 14 -0.96 -4.37 -4.77
CA MET A 14 -0.20 -4.66 -3.56
C MET A 14 -1.00 -5.52 -2.57
N GLN A 15 -2.26 -5.16 -2.31
CA GLN A 15 -3.12 -5.93 -1.40
C GLN A 15 -3.37 -7.34 -1.91
N LYS A 16 -3.54 -7.53 -3.22
CA LYS A 16 -3.65 -8.87 -3.82
C LYS A 16 -2.40 -9.70 -3.58
N LYS A 17 -1.21 -9.12 -3.83
CA LYS A 17 0.07 -9.81 -3.55
C LYS A 17 0.22 -10.18 -2.08
N PHE A 18 -0.22 -9.30 -1.18
CA PHE A 18 -0.24 -9.59 0.25
C PHE A 18 -1.18 -10.75 0.58
N SER A 19 -2.42 -10.75 0.08
CA SER A 19 -3.38 -11.83 0.30
C SER A 19 -2.89 -13.15 -0.28
N ASP A 20 -2.26 -13.14 -1.46
CA ASP A 20 -1.68 -14.34 -2.07
C ASP A 20 -0.56 -14.91 -1.19
N TYR A 21 0.33 -14.04 -0.67
CA TYR A 21 1.37 -14.44 0.27
C TYR A 21 0.80 -15.00 1.58
N GLU A 22 -0.18 -14.31 2.19
CA GLU A 22 -0.84 -14.76 3.41
C GLU A 22 -1.52 -16.13 3.23
N HIS A 23 -2.17 -16.37 2.08
CA HIS A 23 -2.78 -17.67 1.79
C HIS A 23 -1.76 -18.80 1.58
N GLN A 24 -0.57 -18.48 1.04
CA GLN A 24 0.46 -19.48 0.73
C GLN A 24 1.34 -19.82 1.93
N ASP A 25 1.88 -18.81 2.58
CA ASP A 25 2.92 -18.94 3.60
C ASP A 25 2.43 -18.60 5.02
N GLY A 26 1.26 -17.93 5.11
CA GLY A 26 0.83 -17.27 6.33
C GLY A 26 1.59 -15.96 6.57
N VAL A 27 1.06 -15.11 7.45
CA VAL A 27 1.73 -13.87 7.87
C VAL A 27 1.87 -13.87 9.38
N GLU A 28 3.10 -13.83 9.88
CA GLU A 28 3.35 -13.46 11.27
C GLU A 28 3.49 -11.95 11.41
N ALA A 29 3.18 -11.43 12.60
CA ALA A 29 3.33 -10.01 12.89
C ALA A 29 4.78 -9.53 12.66
N LYS A 30 5.79 -10.34 12.99
CA LYS A 30 7.20 -9.96 12.77
C LYS A 30 7.49 -9.70 11.29
N ASP A 31 6.91 -10.50 10.38
CA ASP A 31 7.15 -10.41 8.94
C ASP A 31 6.52 -9.15 8.34
N TYR A 32 5.41 -8.68 8.93
CA TYR A 32 4.73 -7.46 8.52
C TYR A 32 5.32 -6.19 9.15
N PHE A 33 5.76 -6.26 10.42
CA PHE A 33 6.22 -5.10 11.18
C PHE A 33 7.74 -4.88 11.09
N VAL A 34 8.51 -5.95 11.03
CA VAL A 34 9.99 -5.96 11.02
C VAL A 34 10.49 -7.06 10.07
N PRO A 35 10.17 -6.97 8.75
CA PRO A 35 10.65 -7.93 7.77
C PRO A 35 12.18 -7.97 7.72
N GLU A 36 12.74 -9.15 7.50
CA GLU A 36 14.16 -9.27 7.14
C GLU A 36 14.41 -8.67 5.74
N ALA A 37 15.65 -8.23 5.48
CA ALA A 37 16.00 -7.64 4.20
C ALA A 37 15.75 -8.65 3.05
N GLY A 38 14.97 -8.24 2.04
CA GLY A 38 14.59 -9.11 0.93
C GLY A 38 13.39 -10.03 1.20
N HIS A 39 12.76 -9.92 2.38
CA HIS A 39 11.49 -10.57 2.66
C HIS A 39 10.40 -10.04 1.70
N PRO A 40 9.39 -10.84 1.30
CA PRO A 40 8.32 -10.38 0.41
C PRO A 40 7.54 -9.13 0.88
N LEU A 41 7.50 -8.92 2.20
CA LEU A 41 6.86 -7.76 2.84
C LEU A 41 7.83 -6.61 3.18
N ASP A 42 9.10 -6.72 2.79
CA ASP A 42 10.09 -5.66 2.98
C ASP A 42 9.65 -4.36 2.27
N GLY A 43 9.57 -3.28 3.04
CA GLY A 43 9.06 -1.99 2.57
C GLY A 43 7.56 -1.92 2.23
N TYR A 44 6.80 -3.02 2.34
CA TYR A 44 5.39 -3.08 1.94
C TYR A 44 4.56 -2.01 2.64
N ARG A 45 4.67 -1.91 3.98
CA ARG A 45 3.90 -0.97 4.79
C ARG A 45 4.19 0.48 4.44
N GLN A 46 5.47 0.82 4.24
CA GLN A 46 5.93 2.17 3.94
C GLN A 46 5.42 2.59 2.57
N GLN A 47 5.53 1.71 1.57
CA GLN A 47 5.04 1.96 0.22
C GLN A 47 3.51 2.13 0.20
N TYR A 48 2.77 1.22 0.85
CA TYR A 48 1.31 1.30 0.91
C TYR A 48 0.84 2.58 1.62
N ALA A 49 1.49 2.95 2.73
CA ALA A 49 1.19 4.19 3.45
C ALA A 49 1.48 5.44 2.61
N ALA A 50 2.57 5.46 1.84
CA ALA A 50 2.90 6.56 0.95
C ALA A 50 1.87 6.72 -0.18
N LEU A 51 1.45 5.62 -0.81
CA LEU A 51 0.40 5.62 -1.83
C LEU A 51 -0.94 6.12 -1.25
N ALA A 52 -1.34 5.58 -0.10
CA ALA A 52 -2.56 5.99 0.59
C ALA A 52 -2.54 7.49 0.93
N ARG A 53 -1.40 8.00 1.39
CA ARG A 53 -1.24 9.43 1.66
C ARG A 53 -1.43 10.27 0.41
N ARG A 54 -0.82 9.89 -0.72
CA ARG A 54 -0.97 10.62 -1.98
C ARG A 54 -2.41 10.60 -2.49
N VAL A 55 -3.12 9.47 -2.38
CA VAL A 55 -4.55 9.38 -2.73
C VAL A 55 -5.39 10.34 -1.89
N ILE A 56 -5.09 10.45 -0.58
CA ILE A 56 -5.76 11.38 0.32
C ILE A 56 -5.46 12.83 -0.07
N ASP A 57 -4.19 13.16 -0.35
CA ASP A 57 -3.80 14.51 -0.75
C ASP A 57 -4.54 14.93 -2.05
N ILE A 58 -4.61 14.05 -3.06
CA ILE A 58 -5.38 14.30 -4.29
C ILE A 58 -6.88 14.49 -3.98
N ALA A 59 -7.45 13.69 -3.08
CA ALA A 59 -8.86 13.85 -2.69
C ALA A 59 -9.14 15.19 -2.01
N HIS A 60 -8.18 15.73 -1.25
CA HIS A 60 -8.28 17.06 -0.66
C HIS A 60 -8.13 18.18 -1.70
N GLU A 61 -7.18 18.04 -2.64
CA GLU A 61 -7.00 18.94 -3.79
C GLU A 61 -8.30 19.01 -4.62
N GLU A 62 -8.93 17.86 -4.92
CA GLU A 62 -10.20 17.76 -5.66
C GLU A 62 -11.38 18.43 -4.94
N LYS A 63 -11.42 18.34 -3.60
CA LYS A 63 -12.50 18.91 -2.78
C LYS A 63 -12.31 20.42 -2.52
N GLY A 64 -11.14 20.97 -2.86
CA GLY A 64 -10.80 22.38 -2.62
C GLY A 64 -10.58 22.73 -1.15
N THR A 65 -10.29 21.75 -0.30
CA THR A 65 -9.96 21.97 1.12
C THR A 65 -8.48 21.67 1.34
N GLU A 66 -7.67 22.72 1.51
CA GLU A 66 -6.31 22.59 2.09
C GLU A 66 -6.43 22.11 3.55
N ILE A 67 -5.51 21.22 3.95
CA ILE A 67 -5.39 20.73 5.33
C ILE A 67 -4.59 21.73 6.16
#